data_AF-S9TN18-F1
#
_entry.id   AF-S9TN18-F1
#
_cell.length_a   1.000
_cell.length_b   1.000
_cell.length_c   1.000
_cell.angle_alpha   90.00
_cell.angle_beta   90.00
_cell.angle_gamma   90.00
#
_symmetry.space_group_name_H-M   'P 1'
#
loop_
_entity.id
_entity.type
_entity.pdbx_description
1 polymer ?
#
loop_
_entity_poly.entity_id
_entity_poly.type
_entity_poly.pdbx_seq_one_letter_code
_entity_poly.pdbx_strand_id
1 'polypeptide(L)'
;MIILCAGLILCYSVYYLFLTTVPRPDVNSNGLISSMVQFIYATDQPYNCFPSIHVLSSYIIIKAVMQCRQISRQLKSFIVIFCWFIITSTLFVKQHVLLDVAGGILLTELLYLVLCVSLILAGGSQHTNPVTRR
;
A
#
# COMPACT_ATOMS: atom_id res chain seq x y z
N MET A 1 -0.80 -6.82 -9.67
CA MET A 1 0.01 -7.93 -9.11
C MET A 1 1.48 -7.56 -9.02
N ILE A 2 2.17 -7.23 -10.12
CA ILE A 2 3.61 -6.90 -10.11
C ILE A 2 3.97 -5.79 -9.11
N ILE A 3 3.23 -4.67 -9.10
CA ILE A 3 3.48 -3.53 -8.19
C ILE A 3 3.36 -3.95 -6.71
N LEU A 4 2.38 -4.80 -6.39
CA LEU A 4 2.19 -5.27 -5.01
C LEU A 4 3.37 -6.13 -4.55
N CYS A 5 3.81 -7.08 -5.38
CA CYS A 5 4.96 -7.93 -5.07
C CYS A 5 6.24 -7.10 -4.92
N ALA A 6 6.51 -6.17 -5.85
CA ALA A 6 7.68 -5.30 -5.78
C ALA A 6 7.66 -4.40 -4.52
N GLY A 7 6.51 -3.82 -4.20
CA GLY A 7 6.34 -3.00 -3.00
C GLY A 7 6.56 -3.80 -1.71
N LEU A 8 6.02 -5.02 -1.62
CA LEU A 8 6.23 -5.90 -0.46
C LEU A 8 7.71 -6.26 -0.28
N ILE A 9 8.42 -6.60 -1.36
CA ILE A 9 9.85 -6.91 -1.31
C ILE A 9 10.63 -5.69 -0.80
N LEU A 10 10.30 -4.48 -1.27
CA LEU A 10 10.98 -3.27 -0.80
C LEU A 10 10.68 -2.97 0.66
N CYS A 11 9.42 -3.08 1.10
CA CYS A 11 9.05 -2.93 2.51
C CYS A 11 9.86 -3.88 3.40
N TYR A 12 9.87 -5.19 3.08
CA TYR A 12 10.62 -6.17 3.86
C TYR A 12 12.13 -5.92 3.84
N SER A 13 12.67 -5.44 2.72
CA SER A 13 14.08 -5.05 2.64
C SER A 13 14.39 -3.87 3.57
N VAL A 14 13.52 -2.86 3.61
CA VAL A 14 13.66 -1.73 4.54
C VAL A 14 13.56 -2.19 5.98
N TYR A 15 12.60 -3.05 6.31
CA TYR A 15 12.44 -3.57 7.67
C TYR A 15 13.63 -4.38 8.15
N TYR A 16 14.25 -5.15 7.25
CA TYR A 16 15.46 -5.91 7.55
C TYR A 16 16.66 -4.99 7.87
N LEU A 17 16.76 -3.85 7.18
CA LEU A 17 17.86 -2.89 7.35
C LEU A 17 17.62 -1.88 8.48
N PHE A 18 16.37 -1.43 8.63
CA PHE A 18 15.94 -0.36 9.53
C PHE A 18 14.67 -0.80 10.26
N LEU A 19 14.85 -1.32 11.48
CA LEU A 19 13.74 -1.72 12.32
C LEU A 19 13.09 -0.48 12.95
N THR A 20 12.07 0.07 12.29
CA THR A 20 11.29 1.18 12.81
C THR A 20 10.18 0.68 13.74
N THR A 21 9.94 1.43 14.81
CA THR A 21 8.97 1.08 15.85
C THR A 21 8.07 2.26 16.21
N VAL A 22 6.85 1.94 16.64
CA VAL A 22 5.89 2.93 17.14
C VAL A 22 5.50 2.53 18.58
N PRO A 23 5.78 3.37 19.59
CA PRO A 23 5.43 3.06 20.97
C PRO A 23 3.90 3.06 21.14
N ARG A 24 3.38 2.00 21.75
CA ARG A 24 1.95 1.79 21.95
C ARG A 24 1.56 2.10 23.39
N PRO A 25 0.40 2.74 23.63
CA PRO A 25 -0.10 2.96 24.98
C PRO A 25 -0.57 1.64 25.61
N ASP A 26 -0.44 1.54 26.93
CA ASP A 26 -1.01 0.43 27.68
C ASP A 26 -2.54 0.47 27.60
N VAL A 27 -3.14 -0.66 27.23
CA VAL A 27 -4.60 -0.80 27.06
C VAL A 27 -5.14 -1.61 28.23
N ASN A 28 -5.88 -0.95 29.13
CA ASN A 28 -6.56 -1.61 30.23
C ASN A 28 -7.61 -2.60 29.68
N SER A 29 -7.71 -3.79 30.27
CA SER A 29 -8.57 -4.89 29.81
C SER A 29 -10.05 -4.73 30.20
N ASN A 30 -10.59 -3.52 30.14
CA ASN A 30 -11.96 -3.23 30.58
C ASN A 30 -12.89 -3.02 29.38
N GLY A 31 -13.38 -4.13 28.81
CA GLY A 31 -14.44 -4.12 27.80
C GLY A 31 -14.07 -4.75 26.45
N LEU A 32 -15.07 -4.88 25.58
CA LEU A 32 -14.96 -5.56 24.29
C LEU A 32 -13.98 -4.84 23.34
N ILE A 33 -14.05 -3.50 23.29
CA ILE A 33 -13.20 -2.67 22.43
C ILE A 33 -11.73 -2.79 22.83
N SER A 34 -11.41 -2.74 24.13
CA SER A 34 -10.04 -2.94 24.62
C SER A 34 -9.50 -4.33 24.26
N SER A 35 -10.31 -5.38 24.35
CA SER A 35 -9.90 -6.73 23.95
C SER A 35 -9.63 -6.83 22.45
N MET A 36 -10.41 -6.15 21.61
CA MET A 36 -10.15 -6.09 20.17
C MET A 36 -8.83 -5.35 19.86
N VAL A 37 -8.54 -4.24 20.54
CA VAL A 37 -7.26 -3.53 20.38
C VAL A 37 -6.09 -4.39 20.85
N GLN A 38 -6.21 -5.08 21.98
CA GLN A 38 -5.18 -6.01 22.44
C GLN A 38 -4.94 -7.17 21.46
N PHE A 39 -6.01 -7.70 20.85
CA PHE A 39 -5.88 -8.71 19.80
C PHE A 39 -5.12 -8.18 18.57
N ILE A 40 -5.42 -6.95 18.14
CA ILE A 40 -4.66 -6.27 17.07
C ILE A 40 -3.20 -6.15 17.49
N TYR A 41 -2.92 -5.69 18.71
CA TYR A 41 -1.55 -5.52 19.18
C TYR A 41 -0.77 -6.83 19.34
N ALA A 42 -1.45 -7.93 19.65
CA ALA A 42 -0.83 -9.25 19.72
C ALA A 42 -0.46 -9.78 18.33
N THR A 43 -1.32 -9.53 17.33
CA THR A 43 -1.16 -10.04 15.97
C THR A 43 -0.17 -9.22 15.15
N ASP A 44 -0.25 -7.89 15.28
CA ASP A 44 0.63 -6.94 14.62
C ASP A 44 1.54 -6.33 15.67
N GLN A 45 2.80 -6.74 15.73
CA GLN A 45 3.76 -6.25 16.74
C GLN A 45 4.26 -4.83 16.40
N PRO A 46 4.75 -4.04 17.38
CA PRO A 46 5.16 -2.63 17.17
C PRO A 46 6.49 -2.46 16.42
N TYR A 47 6.77 -3.34 15.46
CA TYR A 47 7.97 -3.35 14.62
C TYR A 47 7.54 -3.20 13.16
N ASN A 48 8.49 -2.86 12.27
CA ASN A 48 8.26 -2.81 10.81
C ASN A 48 7.26 -1.75 10.37
N CYS A 49 7.31 -0.55 10.98
CA CYS A 49 6.29 0.47 10.78
C CYS A 49 6.45 1.26 9.46
N PHE A 50 7.69 1.63 9.09
CA PHE A 50 7.98 2.47 7.93
C PHE A 50 8.63 1.70 6.79
N PRO A 51 8.10 1.76 5.54
CA PRO A 51 6.81 2.33 5.12
C PRO A 51 5.64 1.35 5.37
N SER A 52 4.40 1.85 5.55
CA SER A 52 3.27 0.98 5.93
C SER A 52 2.77 0.06 4.79
N ILE A 53 2.74 -1.25 5.02
CA ILE A 53 2.14 -2.24 4.10
C ILE A 53 0.61 -2.06 3.99
N HIS A 54 -0.07 -1.68 5.07
CA HIS A 54 -1.51 -1.40 5.04
C HIS A 54 -1.84 -0.26 4.07
N VAL A 55 -1.01 0.79 4.09
CA VAL A 55 -1.17 1.95 3.21
C VAL A 55 -0.77 1.58 1.78
N LEU A 56 0.36 0.89 1.59
CA LEU A 56 0.82 0.41 0.29
C LEU A 56 -0.27 -0.42 -0.42
N SER A 57 -0.77 -1.47 0.23
CA SER A 57 -1.78 -2.37 -0.34
C SER A 57 -3.11 -1.66 -0.62
N SER A 58 -3.62 -0.87 0.33
CA SER A 58 -4.87 -0.12 0.18
C SER A 58 -4.79 0.89 -0.95
N TYR A 59 -3.67 1.61 -1.07
CA TYR A 59 -3.50 2.63 -2.09
C TYR A 59 -3.27 2.04 -3.49
N ILE A 60 -2.57 0.89 -3.60
CA ILE A 60 -2.52 0.11 -4.84
C ILE A 60 -3.91 -0.32 -5.28
N ILE A 61 -4.76 -0.80 -4.36
CA ILE A 61 -6.14 -1.21 -4.67
C ILE A 61 -6.96 0.00 -5.17
N ILE A 62 -6.86 1.16 -4.51
CA ILE A 62 -7.51 2.39 -4.95
C ILE A 62 -7.13 2.69 -6.41
N LYS A 63 -5.83 2.73 -6.74
CA LYS A 63 -5.38 3.02 -8.11
C LYS A 63 -5.86 1.98 -9.12
N ALA A 64 -5.77 0.70 -8.77
CA ALA A 64 -6.21 -0.40 -9.64
C ALA A 64 -7.72 -0.33 -9.94
N VAL A 65 -8.55 -0.07 -8.93
CA VAL A 65 -10.01 0.03 -9.08
C VAL A 65 -10.40 1.27 -9.88
N MET A 66 -9.70 2.40 -9.71
CA MET A 66 -9.93 3.60 -10.50
C MET A 66 -9.69 3.37 -11.99
N GLN A 67 -8.63 2.62 -12.34
CA GLN A 67 -8.28 2.27 -13.72
C GLN A 67 -9.20 1.20 -14.34
N CYS A 68 -9.84 0.34 -13.52
CA CYS A 68 -10.69 -0.73 -14.02
C CYS A 68 -12.05 -0.20 -14.51
N ARG A 69 -12.34 -0.29 -15.82
CA ARG A 69 -13.62 0.18 -16.40
C ARG A 69 -14.80 -0.76 -16.14
N GLN A 70 -14.54 -2.01 -15.78
CA GLN A 70 -15.55 -3.06 -15.56
C GLN A 70 -16.29 -2.94 -14.22
N ILE A 71 -15.74 -2.18 -13.26
CA ILE A 71 -16.32 -2.03 -11.93
C ILE A 71 -17.36 -0.90 -11.92
N SER A 72 -18.54 -1.16 -11.34
CA SER A 72 -19.61 -0.17 -11.21
C SER A 72 -19.16 1.02 -10.34
N ARG A 73 -19.67 2.23 -10.62
CA ARG A 73 -19.28 3.44 -9.88
C ARG A 73 -19.56 3.33 -8.38
N GLN A 74 -20.67 2.69 -8.00
CA GLN A 74 -21.03 2.47 -6.59
C GLN A 74 -20.00 1.58 -5.89
N LEU A 75 -19.59 0.48 -6.52
CA LEU A 75 -18.60 -0.42 -5.97
C LEU A 75 -17.21 0.23 -5.92
N LYS A 76 -16.85 1.05 -6.92
CA LYS A 76 -15.61 1.84 -6.86
C LYS A 76 -15.58 2.76 -5.64
N SER A 77 -16.64 3.54 -5.44
CA SER A 77 -16.73 4.44 -4.28
C SER A 77 -16.66 3.69 -2.97
N PHE A 78 -17.38 2.56 -2.86
CA PHE A 78 -17.34 1.71 -1.67
C PHE A 78 -15.93 1.22 -1.36
N ILE A 79 -15.22 0.68 -2.36
CA ILE A 79 -13.84 0.17 -2.18
C ILE A 79 -12.90 1.31 -1.78
N VAL A 80 -12.97 2.47 -2.45
CA VAL A 80 -12.10 3.61 -2.13
C VAL A 80 -12.33 4.09 -0.70
N ILE A 81 -13.59 4.23 -0.29
CA ILE A 81 -13.94 4.62 1.08
C ILE A 81 -13.40 3.59 2.07
N PHE A 82 -13.60 2.30 1.80
CA PHE A 82 -13.13 1.22 2.67
C PHE A 82 -11.60 1.21 2.81
N CYS A 83 -10.85 1.41 1.72
CA CYS A 83 -9.40 1.54 1.77
C CYS A 83 -8.94 2.73 2.61
N TRP A 84 -9.62 3.88 2.55
CA TRP A 84 -9.32 5.01 3.43
C TRP A 84 -9.65 4.73 4.90
N PHE A 85 -10.70 3.96 5.18
CA PHE A 85 -10.98 3.50 6.55
C PHE A 85 -9.86 2.63 7.10
N ILE A 86 -9.30 1.71 6.30
CA ILE A 86 -8.15 0.90 6.70
C ILE A 86 -6.95 1.79 7.04
N ILE A 87 -6.61 2.74 6.17
CA ILE A 87 -5.48 3.66 6.41
C ILE A 87 -5.70 4.45 7.71
N THR A 88 -6.89 5.03 7.86
CA THR A 88 -7.21 5.86 9.03
C THR A 88 -7.26 5.04 10.32
N SER A 89 -7.73 3.79 10.27
CA SER A 89 -7.76 2.93 11.46
C SER A 89 -6.37 2.63 11.99
N THR A 90 -5.36 2.49 11.11
CA THR A 90 -3.97 2.26 11.56
C THR A 90 -3.40 3.44 12.35
N LEU A 91 -3.86 4.66 12.08
CA LEU A 91 -3.46 5.86 12.82
C LEU A 91 -4.18 5.94 14.17
N PHE A 92 -5.50 5.67 14.20
CA PHE A 92 -6.28 5.73 15.43
C PHE A 92 -5.88 4.67 16.46
N VAL A 93 -5.51 3.48 16.00
CA VAL A 93 -5.01 2.39 16.85
C VAL A 93 -3.51 2.58 17.16
N LYS A 94 -2.87 3.66 16.69
CA LYS A 94 -1.43 3.92 16.84
C LYS A 94 -0.53 2.76 16.38
N GLN A 95 -0.94 2.06 15.33
CA GLN A 95 -0.09 1.08 14.64
C GLN A 95 0.97 1.79 13.80
N HIS A 96 0.59 2.93 13.21
CA HIS A 96 1.44 3.72 12.34
C HIS A 96 1.39 5.21 12.68
N VAL A 97 2.42 5.94 12.25
CA VAL A 97 2.44 7.41 12.27
C VAL A 97 2.20 7.97 10.86
N LEU A 98 1.93 9.27 10.77
CA LEU A 98 1.70 9.95 9.47
C LEU A 98 2.86 9.77 8.49
N LEU A 99 4.09 9.65 8.99
CA LEU A 99 5.26 9.41 8.14
C LEU A 99 5.20 8.04 7.44
N ASP A 100 4.69 7.01 8.11
CA ASP A 100 4.53 5.66 7.54
C ASP A 100 3.49 5.66 6.42
N VAL A 101 2.44 6.48 6.58
CA VAL A 101 1.41 6.70 5.57
C VAL A 101 1.98 7.43 4.36
N ALA A 102 2.71 8.52 4.59
CA ALA A 102 3.39 9.22 3.51
C ALA A 102 4.37 8.30 2.76
N GLY A 103 5.15 7.49 3.49
CA GLY A 103 6.06 6.51 2.91
C GLY A 103 5.36 5.48 2.03
N GLY A 104 4.22 4.92 2.49
CA GLY A 104 3.45 3.95 1.72
C GLY A 104 2.84 4.52 0.43
N ILE A 105 2.32 5.76 0.50
CA ILE A 105 1.76 6.46 -0.67
C ILE A 105 2.88 6.79 -1.67
N LEU A 106 3.98 7.40 -1.21
CA LEU A 106 5.12 7.77 -2.05
C LEU A 106 5.74 6.55 -2.73
N LEU A 107 5.91 5.45 -1.99
CA LEU A 107 6.42 4.21 -2.55
C LEU A 107 5.49 3.68 -3.66
N THR A 108 4.18 3.70 -3.43
CA THR A 108 3.23 3.27 -4.46
C THR A 108 3.31 4.16 -5.70
N GLU A 109 3.35 5.48 -5.55
CA GLU A 109 3.46 6.41 -6.68
C GLU A 109 4.75 6.19 -7.48
N LEU A 110 5.89 6.00 -6.80
CA LEU A 110 7.17 5.72 -7.44
C LEU A 110 7.12 4.41 -8.24
N LEU A 111 6.56 3.33 -7.67
CA LEU A 111 6.45 2.05 -8.37
C LEU A 111 5.54 2.15 -9.60
N TYR A 112 4.44 2.89 -9.52
CA TYR A 112 3.57 3.14 -10.66
C TYR A 112 4.27 3.96 -11.75
N LEU A 113 5.04 4.99 -11.37
CA LEU A 113 5.83 5.80 -12.30
C LEU A 113 6.88 4.95 -13.02
N VAL A 114 7.67 4.17 -12.28
CA VAL A 114 8.71 3.29 -12.83
C VAL A 114 8.10 2.28 -13.79
N LEU A 115 6.98 1.65 -13.42
CA LEU A 115 6.29 0.72 -14.32
C LEU A 115 5.81 1.41 -15.59
N CYS A 116 5.20 2.59 -15.47
CA CYS A 116 4.71 3.36 -16.61
C CYS A 116 5.84 3.70 -17.59
N VAL A 117 6.95 4.25 -17.08
CA VAL A 117 8.14 4.58 -17.89
C VAL A 117 8.72 3.33 -18.54
N SER A 118 8.84 2.22 -17.80
CA SER A 118 9.36 0.96 -18.33
C SER A 118 8.52 0.42 -19.49
N LEU A 119 7.18 0.53 -19.39
CA LEU A 119 6.26 0.14 -20.45
C LEU A 119 6.37 1.04 -21.68
N ILE A 120 6.55 2.35 -21.49
CA ILE A 120 6.76 3.30 -22.60
C ILE A 120 8.07 3.00 -23.34
N LEU A 121 9.16 2.77 -22.62
CA LEU A 121 10.46 2.42 -23.21
C LEU A 121 10.41 1.08 -23.95
N ALA A 122 9.72 0.08 -23.39
CA ALA A 122 9.53 -1.21 -24.05
C ALA A 122 8.64 -1.09 -25.31
N GLY A 123 7.58 -0.26 -25.26
CA GLY A 123 6.68 0.00 -26.39
C GLY A 123 7.35 0.78 -27.53
N GLY A 124 8.27 1.70 -27.21
CA GLY A 124 9.05 2.44 -28.21
C GLY A 124 10.01 1.57 -29.03
N SER A 125 10.39 0.39 -28.49
CA SER A 125 11.31 -0.53 -29.17
C SER A 125 10.65 -1.38 -30.28
N GLN A 126 9.32 -1.36 -30.43
CA GLN A 126 8.60 -2.19 -31.41
C GLN A 126 8.32 -1.48 -32.75
N HIS A 127 8.67 -0.20 -32.91
CA HIS A 127 8.29 0.60 -34.09
C HIS A 127 9.36 0.76 -35.18
N THR A 128 10.47 0.01 -35.15
CA THR A 128 11.50 0.02 -36.21
C THR A 128 11.58 -1.32 -36.94
N ASN A 129 10.53 -1.69 -37.67
CA ASN A 129 10.69 -2.60 -38.82
C ASN A 129 10.18 -1.87 -40.06
N PRO A 130 11.06 -1.41 -40.96
CA PRO A 130 10.61 -0.84 -42.22
C PRO A 130 9.96 -1.95 -43.05
N VAL A 131 8.70 -1.72 -43.40
CA VAL A 131 7.95 -2.48 -44.39
C VAL A 131 8.76 -2.52 -45.69
N THR A 132 9.40 -3.65 -45.98
CA THR A 132 9.88 -3.95 -47.33
C THR A 132 8.66 -4.26 -48.19
N ARG A 133 8.23 -3.26 -48.97
CA ARG A 133 7.40 -3.44 -50.16
C ARG A 133 8.03 -4.50 -51.08
N ARG A 134 7.28 -5.53 -51.45
CA ARG A 134 7.16 -6.06 -52.82
C ARG A 134 5.79 -6.72 -52.96
#